data_AF-A0A3G2G5C5-F1
#
_entry.id   AF-A0A3G2G5C5-F1
#
_cell.length_a   1.000
_cell.length_b   1.000
_cell.length_c   1.000
_cell.angle_alpha   90.00
_cell.angle_beta   90.00
_cell.angle_gamma   90.00
#
_symmetry.space_group_name_H-M   'P 1'
#
loop_
_entity.id
_entity.type
_entity.pdbx_description
1 polymer ?
#
loop_
_entity_poly.entity_id
_entity_poly.type
_entity_poly.pdbx_seq_one_letter_code
_entity_poly.pdbx_strand_id
1 'polypeptide(L)'
;MNIAIQKGTDNNWIVSVLLQNNGCADDAKNRIPPLNLRGTAEDLDNRFFENIAQPIQSASYLMVNMDAFMVQLEEAKKHSAMEKQNADKESKAKEEREKKYKDAMKKAEDFEKESKFKDAWSALPKASDYPEFSREILEKQEAYEKEFAPNLFTS
;
A
#
# COMPACT_ATOMS: atom_id res chain seq x y z
N MET A 1 9.17 -16.45 29.97
CA MET A 1 10.22 -15.91 30.86
C MET A 1 10.94 -17.08 31.47
N ASN A 2 12.26 -17.10 31.39
CA ASN A 2 13.08 -18.18 31.95
C ASN A 2 13.90 -17.64 33.10
N ILE A 3 13.94 -18.38 34.20
CA ILE A 3 14.72 -18.02 35.39
C ILE A 3 15.71 -19.15 35.64
N ALA A 4 16.98 -18.80 35.81
CA ALA A 4 18.04 -19.72 36.21
C ALA A 4 18.67 -19.23 37.51
N ILE A 5 18.94 -20.16 38.43
CA ILE A 5 19.52 -19.85 39.73
C ILE A 5 20.82 -20.64 39.87
N GLN A 6 21.89 -19.95 40.25
CA GLN A 6 23.21 -20.54 40.41
C GLN A 6 23.82 -20.11 41.75
N LYS A 7 24.54 -21.03 42.40
CA LYS A 7 25.30 -20.72 43.59
C LYS A 7 26.61 -20.03 43.19
N GLY A 8 26.86 -18.86 43.76
CA GLY A 8 28.10 -18.08 43.58
C GLY A 8 29.15 -18.40 44.65
N THR A 9 30.22 -17.60 44.69
CA THR A 9 31.22 -17.63 45.75
C THR A 9 30.68 -16.95 47.02
N ASP A 10 31.31 -17.22 48.17
CA ASP A 10 31.05 -16.49 49.43
C ASP A 10 29.59 -16.49 49.87
N ASN A 11 28.91 -17.63 49.71
CA ASN A 11 27.51 -17.83 50.11
C ASN A 11 26.48 -16.94 49.37
N ASN A 12 26.86 -16.33 48.25
CA ASN A 12 25.96 -15.58 47.38
C ASN A 12 25.29 -16.46 46.33
N TRP A 13 24.16 -15.98 45.81
CA TRP A 13 23.40 -16.58 44.72
C TRP A 13 23.35 -15.61 43.54
N ILE A 14 23.27 -16.18 42.33
CA ILE A 14 23.06 -15.46 41.08
C ILE A 14 21.72 -15.92 40.52
N VAL A 15 20.82 -14.96 40.25
CA VAL A 15 19.52 -15.22 39.62
C VAL A 15 19.50 -14.53 38.26
N SER A 16 19.42 -15.31 37.20
CA SER A 16 19.37 -14.84 35.82
C SER A 16 17.95 -14.94 35.29
N VAL A 17 17.38 -13.82 34.87
CA VAL A 17 16.03 -13.72 34.28
C VAL A 17 16.14 -13.36 32.81
N LEU A 18 15.74 -14.27 31.93
CA LEU A 18 15.69 -14.05 30.49
C LEU A 18 14.24 -13.89 30.05
N LEU A 19 13.91 -12.72 29.50
CA LEU A 19 12.61 -12.50 28.88
C LEU A 19 12.64 -13.09 27.45
N GLN A 20 11.68 -13.96 27.17
CA GLN A 20 11.46 -14.52 25.83
C GLN A 20 10.07 -14.10 25.38
N ASN A 21 9.99 -13.37 24.27
CA ASN A 21 8.73 -13.05 23.61
C ASN A 21 8.70 -13.76 22.24
N ASN A 22 7.87 -14.78 22.13
CA ASN A 22 7.68 -15.53 20.89
C ASN A 22 6.78 -14.80 19.88
N GLY A 23 6.05 -13.77 20.33
CA GLY A 23 5.21 -12.93 19.47
C GLY A 23 5.97 -11.87 18.70
N CYS A 24 7.16 -11.46 19.17
CA CYS A 24 8.03 -10.55 18.41
C CYS A 24 8.78 -11.35 17.34
N ALA A 25 8.53 -11.08 16.07
CA ALA A 25 9.21 -11.77 14.96
C ALA A 25 10.66 -11.29 14.73
N ASP A 26 11.07 -10.20 15.40
CA ASP A 26 12.39 -9.58 15.20
C ASP A 26 13.50 -10.31 15.98
N ASP A 27 14.53 -10.80 15.27
CA ASP A 27 15.69 -11.48 15.84
C ASP A 27 16.56 -10.58 16.73
N ALA A 28 16.43 -9.26 16.65
CA ALA A 28 17.09 -8.33 17.56
C ALA A 28 16.67 -8.55 19.02
N LYS A 29 15.50 -9.17 19.27
CA LYS A 29 15.08 -9.59 20.62
C LYS A 29 16.10 -10.52 21.29
N ASN A 30 16.85 -11.30 20.50
CA ASN A 30 17.87 -12.23 20.99
C ASN A 30 19.14 -11.50 21.48
N ARG A 31 19.28 -10.19 21.20
CA ARG A 31 20.37 -9.37 21.71
C ARG A 31 20.09 -8.78 23.09
N ILE A 32 18.87 -8.88 23.59
CA ILE A 32 18.51 -8.41 24.93
C ILE A 32 19.14 -9.38 25.94
N PRO A 33 20.11 -8.93 26.75
CA PRO A 33 20.78 -9.81 27.69
C PRO A 33 19.85 -10.22 28.85
N PRO A 34 20.10 -11.36 29.50
CA PRO A 34 19.39 -11.71 30.72
C PRO A 34 19.70 -10.71 31.85
N LEU A 35 18.69 -10.40 32.67
CA LEU A 35 18.85 -9.62 33.88
C LEU A 35 19.46 -10.52 34.96
N ASN A 36 20.65 -10.16 35.46
CA ASN A 36 21.34 -10.91 36.49
C ASN A 36 21.27 -10.17 37.83
N LEU A 37 20.69 -10.81 38.84
CA LEU A 37 20.66 -10.35 40.23
C LEU A 37 21.65 -11.17 41.05
N ARG A 38 22.26 -10.55 42.05
CA ARG A 38 23.19 -11.22 42.98
C ARG A 38 22.90 -10.79 44.41
N GLY A 39 22.98 -11.73 45.34
CA GLY A 39 22.81 -11.44 46.76
C GLY A 39 22.71 -12.69 47.61
N THR A 40 22.45 -12.50 48.90
CA THR A 40 22.07 -13.59 49.78
C THR A 40 20.69 -14.13 49.38
N ALA A 41 20.34 -15.34 49.82
CA ALA A 41 19.02 -15.89 49.56
C ALA A 41 17.89 -14.98 50.11
N GLU A 42 18.11 -14.37 51.28
CA GLU A 42 17.16 -13.47 51.94
C GLU A 42 17.00 -12.15 51.18
N ASP A 43 18.10 -11.52 50.73
CA ASP A 43 18.02 -10.28 49.95
C ASP A 43 17.30 -10.48 48.62
N LEU A 44 17.58 -11.60 47.96
CA LEU A 44 16.95 -11.94 46.70
C LEU A 44 15.47 -12.20 46.92
N ASP A 45 15.08 -13.02 47.88
CA ASP A 45 13.66 -13.32 48.16
C ASP A 45 12.84 -12.05 48.44
N ASN A 46 13.37 -11.17 49.30
CA ASN A 46 12.68 -9.95 49.72
C ASN A 46 12.53 -8.92 48.59
N ARG A 47 13.49 -8.84 47.66
CA ARG A 47 13.55 -7.76 46.66
C ARG A 47 13.42 -8.23 45.22
N PHE A 48 13.24 -9.52 44.97
CA PHE A 48 13.26 -10.10 43.63
C PHE A 48 12.29 -9.38 42.70
N PHE A 49 11.01 -9.34 43.05
CA PHE A 49 9.97 -8.78 42.19
C PHE A 49 10.14 -7.28 41.95
N GLU A 50 10.55 -6.53 42.98
CA GLU A 50 10.85 -5.10 42.88
C GLU A 50 11.98 -4.84 41.88
N ASN A 51 13.05 -5.65 41.96
CA ASN A 51 14.22 -5.50 41.11
C ASN A 51 13.99 -5.94 39.65
N ILE A 52 13.09 -6.89 39.40
CA ILE A 52 12.82 -7.36 38.03
C ILE A 52 11.67 -6.60 37.34
N ALA A 53 10.73 -6.01 38.08
CA ALA A 53 9.50 -5.45 37.51
C ALA A 53 9.77 -4.41 36.42
N GLN A 54 10.55 -3.37 36.73
CA GLN A 54 10.84 -2.29 35.79
C GLN A 54 11.67 -2.75 34.57
N PRO A 55 12.79 -3.48 34.75
CA PRO A 55 13.58 -3.97 33.62
C PRO A 55 12.80 -4.93 32.70
N ILE A 56 12.02 -5.85 33.28
CA ILE A 56 11.22 -6.80 32.49
C ILE A 56 10.08 -6.09 31.75
N GLN A 57 9.41 -5.13 32.40
CA GLN A 57 8.40 -4.31 31.74
C GLN A 57 8.99 -3.53 30.57
N SER A 58 10.16 -2.91 30.75
CA SER A 58 10.85 -2.16 29.70
C SER A 58 11.23 -3.05 28.51
N ALA A 59 11.80 -4.23 28.78
CA ALA A 59 12.14 -5.19 27.74
C ALA A 59 10.89 -5.71 27.00
N SER A 60 9.80 -5.98 27.72
CA SER A 60 8.53 -6.41 27.13
C SER A 60 7.94 -5.33 26.24
N TYR A 61 7.94 -4.07 26.68
CA TYR A 61 7.44 -2.94 25.91
C TYR A 61 8.21 -2.75 24.61
N LEU A 62 9.55 -2.83 24.68
CA LEU A 62 10.41 -2.78 23.50
C LEU A 62 10.06 -3.87 22.48
N MET A 63 9.96 -5.14 22.92
CA MET A 63 9.66 -6.26 22.02
C MET A 63 8.29 -6.13 21.34
N VAL A 64 7.26 -5.65 22.07
CA VAL A 64 5.92 -5.42 21.51
C VAL A 64 5.92 -4.28 20.50
N ASN A 65 6.61 -3.18 20.79
CA ASN A 65 6.69 -2.05 19.86
C ASN A 65 7.45 -2.38 18.59
N MET A 66 8.54 -3.15 18.70
CA MET A 66 9.31 -3.60 17.54
C MET A 66 8.44 -4.44 16.60
N ASP A 67 7.65 -5.36 17.16
CA ASP A 67 6.73 -6.18 16.37
C ASP A 67 5.65 -5.33 15.67
N ALA A 68 4.96 -4.48 16.43
CA ALA A 68 3.92 -3.61 15.91
C ALA A 68 4.45 -2.66 14.81
N PHE A 69 5.63 -2.08 15.00
CA PHE A 69 6.27 -1.21 14.02
C PHE A 69 6.59 -1.96 12.73
N MET A 70 7.14 -3.18 12.82
CA MET A 70 7.47 -3.99 11.64
C MET A 70 6.22 -4.41 10.86
N VAL A 71 5.14 -4.78 11.54
CA VAL A 71 3.84 -5.06 10.89
C VAL A 71 3.34 -3.85 10.11
N GLN A 72 3.29 -2.68 10.76
CA GLN A 72 2.83 -1.44 10.12
C GLN A 72 3.75 -1.01 8.96
N LEU A 73 5.05 -1.23 9.08
CA LEU A 73 6.01 -0.93 8.01
C LEU A 73 5.76 -1.80 6.77
N GLU A 74 5.48 -3.09 6.94
CA GLU A 74 5.16 -4.00 5.85
C GLU A 74 3.81 -3.67 5.20
N GLU A 75 2.80 -3.27 5.98
CA GLU A 75 1.53 -2.75 5.45
C GLU A 75 1.73 -1.48 4.62
N ALA A 76 2.50 -0.52 5.12
CA ALA A 76 2.80 0.72 4.41
C ALA A 76 3.52 0.45 3.07
N LYS A 77 4.47 -0.50 3.04
CA LYS A 77 5.13 -0.93 1.80
C LYS A 77 4.15 -1.55 0.80
N LYS A 78 3.23 -2.40 1.25
CA LYS A 78 2.19 -3.01 0.41
C LYS A 78 1.29 -1.95 -0.22
N HIS A 79 0.80 -1.00 0.59
CA HIS A 79 0.00 0.11 0.09
C HIS A 79 0.76 0.96 -0.94
N SER A 80 2.03 1.31 -0.67
CA SER A 80 2.84 2.07 -1.62
C SER A 80 3.04 1.34 -2.97
N ALA A 81 3.27 0.03 -2.94
CA ALA A 81 3.40 -0.77 -4.15
C ALA A 81 2.08 -0.85 -4.94
N MET A 82 0.95 -0.99 -4.23
CA MET A 82 -0.38 -1.03 -4.84
C MET A 82 -0.75 0.31 -5.51
N GLU A 83 -0.51 1.43 -4.83
CA GLU A 83 -0.76 2.77 -5.38
C GLU A 83 0.10 3.04 -6.64
N LYS A 84 1.38 2.65 -6.63
CA LYS A 84 2.23 2.74 -7.83
C LYS A 84 1.68 1.90 -8.98
N GLN A 85 1.26 0.66 -8.70
CA GLN A 85 0.71 -0.21 -9.73
C GLN A 85 -0.62 0.32 -10.29
N ASN A 86 -1.47 0.91 -9.44
CA ASN A 86 -2.72 1.52 -9.86
C ASN A 86 -2.48 2.75 -10.74
N ALA A 87 -1.56 3.64 -10.33
CA ALA A 87 -1.17 4.80 -11.11
C ALA A 87 -0.60 4.41 -12.49
N ASP A 88 0.26 3.39 -12.56
CA ASP A 88 0.83 2.90 -13.82
C ASP A 88 -0.25 2.30 -14.73
N LYS A 89 -1.22 1.57 -14.17
CA LYS A 89 -2.34 1.00 -14.94
C LYS A 89 -3.27 2.08 -15.47
N GLU A 90 -3.60 3.05 -14.64
CA GLU A 90 -4.48 4.17 -15.03
C GLU A 90 -3.83 5.04 -16.10
N SER A 91 -2.52 5.33 -15.97
CA SER A 91 -1.77 6.06 -17.00
C SER A 91 -1.76 5.33 -18.35
N LYS A 92 -1.46 4.02 -18.35
CA LYS A 92 -1.48 3.22 -19.59
C LYS A 92 -2.86 3.14 -20.23
N ALA A 93 -3.90 2.95 -19.42
CA ALA A 93 -5.28 2.91 -19.91
C ALA A 93 -5.70 4.26 -20.53
N LYS A 94 -5.29 5.38 -19.91
CA LYS A 94 -5.56 6.73 -20.43
C LYS A 94 -4.82 7.00 -21.75
N GLU A 95 -3.54 6.61 -21.84
CA GLU A 95 -2.77 6.73 -23.08
C GLU A 95 -3.35 5.91 -24.24
N GLU A 96 -3.76 4.66 -23.98
CA GLU A 96 -4.39 3.82 -25.01
C GLU A 96 -5.75 4.36 -25.46
N ARG A 97 -6.55 4.89 -24.53
CA ARG A 97 -7.84 5.53 -24.83
C ARG A 97 -7.63 6.78 -25.68
N GLU A 98 -6.72 7.67 -25.27
CA GLU A 98 -6.44 8.90 -26.01
C GLU A 98 -5.89 8.62 -27.43
N LYS A 99 -5.06 7.58 -27.58
CA LYS A 99 -4.58 7.16 -28.90
C LYS A 99 -5.72 6.69 -29.81
N LYS A 100 -6.61 5.82 -29.31
CA LYS A 100 -7.78 5.34 -30.07
C LYS A 100 -8.72 6.48 -30.47
N TYR A 101 -8.92 7.45 -29.57
CA TYR A 101 -9.68 8.66 -29.86
C TYR A 101 -9.07 9.42 -31.04
N LYS A 102 -7.77 9.75 -30.97
CA LYS A 102 -7.06 10.50 -32.02
C LYS A 102 -7.09 9.78 -33.36
N ASP A 103 -6.90 8.47 -33.37
CA ASP A 103 -6.93 7.67 -34.60
C ASP A 103 -8.33 7.67 -35.25
N ALA A 104 -9.39 7.55 -34.44
CA ALA A 104 -10.78 7.60 -34.92
C ALA A 104 -11.16 8.98 -35.46
N MET A 105 -10.81 10.05 -34.73
CA MET A 105 -11.04 11.44 -35.16
C MET A 105 -10.30 11.75 -36.46
N LYS A 106 -9.03 11.37 -36.57
CA LYS A 106 -8.25 11.57 -37.80
C LYS A 106 -8.87 10.83 -38.99
N LYS A 107 -9.34 9.60 -38.79
CA LYS A 107 -10.02 8.83 -39.84
C LYS A 107 -11.31 9.51 -40.29
N ALA A 108 -12.09 10.07 -39.36
CA ALA A 108 -13.29 10.83 -39.68
C ALA A 108 -12.96 12.09 -40.49
N GLU A 109 -11.92 12.82 -40.11
CA GLU A 109 -11.45 14.01 -40.85
C GLU A 109 -10.91 13.68 -42.26
N ASP A 110 -10.27 12.54 -42.43
CA ASP A 110 -9.81 12.12 -43.75
C ASP A 110 -11.00 11.78 -44.68
N PHE A 111 -12.05 11.15 -44.15
CA PHE A 111 -13.30 10.96 -44.90
C PHE A 111 -14.02 12.28 -45.20
N GLU A 112 -14.00 13.25 -44.28
CA GLU A 112 -14.53 14.60 -44.49
C GLU A 112 -13.81 15.29 -45.66
N LYS A 113 -12.47 15.23 -45.73
CA LYS A 113 -11.69 15.77 -46.86
C LYS A 113 -12.04 15.10 -48.19
N GLU A 114 -12.40 13.83 -48.16
CA GLU A 114 -12.91 13.08 -49.31
C GLU A 114 -14.40 13.35 -49.61
N SER A 115 -15.06 14.25 -48.87
CA SER A 115 -16.50 14.54 -48.93
C SER A 115 -17.40 13.31 -48.65
N LYS A 116 -16.88 12.31 -47.95
CA LYS A 116 -17.59 11.09 -47.52
C LYS A 116 -18.15 11.27 -46.11
N PHE A 117 -19.08 12.21 -45.94
CA PHE A 117 -19.60 12.60 -44.61
C PHE A 117 -20.29 11.46 -43.84
N LYS A 118 -20.93 10.50 -44.54
CA LYS A 118 -21.52 9.30 -43.92
C LYS A 118 -20.47 8.36 -43.31
N ASP A 119 -19.35 8.19 -44.02
CA ASP A 119 -18.23 7.37 -43.54
C ASP A 119 -17.46 8.10 -42.42
N ALA A 120 -17.34 9.43 -42.52
CA ALA A 120 -16.80 10.28 -41.47
C ALA A 120 -17.59 10.14 -40.16
N TRP A 121 -18.92 10.26 -40.22
CA TRP A 121 -19.80 10.09 -39.06
C TRP A 121 -19.70 8.70 -38.43
N SER A 122 -19.62 7.65 -39.26
CA SER A 122 -19.48 6.27 -38.78
C SER A 122 -18.10 5.96 -38.20
N ALA A 123 -17.08 6.73 -38.60
CA ALA A 123 -15.71 6.60 -38.08
C ALA A 123 -15.50 7.35 -36.76
N LEU A 124 -16.38 8.29 -36.40
CA LEU A 124 -16.29 9.01 -35.14
C LEU A 124 -16.43 8.05 -33.94
N PRO A 125 -15.64 8.25 -32.88
CA PRO A 125 -15.79 7.49 -31.65
C PRO A 125 -17.11 7.85 -30.94
N LYS A 126 -17.61 6.98 -30.05
CA LYS A 126 -18.84 7.28 -29.28
C LYS A 126 -18.52 8.21 -28.11
N ALA A 127 -19.35 9.23 -27.90
CA ALA A 127 -19.21 10.15 -26.77
C ALA A 127 -19.27 9.45 -25.40
N SER A 128 -20.02 8.35 -25.26
CA SER A 128 -20.07 7.53 -24.05
C SER A 128 -18.72 6.91 -23.69
N ASP A 129 -17.94 6.58 -24.70
CA ASP A 129 -16.66 5.87 -24.55
C ASP A 129 -15.51 6.84 -24.29
N TYR A 130 -15.73 8.14 -24.47
CA TYR A 130 -14.76 9.23 -24.26
C TYR A 130 -15.45 10.46 -23.63
N PRO A 131 -15.86 10.39 -22.35
CA PRO A 131 -16.56 11.50 -21.69
C PRO A 131 -15.79 12.82 -21.74
N GLU A 132 -14.45 12.76 -21.65
CA GLU A 132 -13.55 13.91 -21.75
C GLU A 132 -13.60 14.65 -23.11
N PHE A 133 -13.93 13.94 -24.19
CA PHE A 133 -14.03 14.48 -25.55
C PHE A 133 -15.47 14.49 -26.07
N SER A 134 -16.44 14.15 -25.22
CA SER A 134 -17.85 13.97 -25.59
C SER A 134 -18.43 15.15 -26.36
N ARG A 135 -18.11 16.37 -25.94
CA ARG A 135 -18.56 17.59 -26.62
C ARG A 135 -18.04 17.70 -28.05
N GLU A 136 -16.74 17.49 -28.25
CA GLU A 136 -16.12 17.58 -29.58
C GLU A 136 -16.66 16.50 -30.51
N ILE A 137 -16.84 15.29 -29.99
CA ILE A 137 -17.44 14.17 -30.73
C ILE A 137 -18.86 14.50 -31.18
N LEU A 138 -19.70 15.03 -30.28
CA LEU A 138 -21.09 15.37 -30.58
C LEU A 138 -21.18 16.52 -31.58
N GLU A 139 -20.35 17.55 -31.43
CA GLU A 139 -20.28 18.68 -32.39
C GLU A 139 -19.90 18.18 -33.80
N LYS A 140 -18.92 17.28 -33.93
CA LYS A 140 -18.54 16.67 -35.21
C LYS A 140 -19.63 15.74 -35.77
N GLN A 141 -20.29 14.95 -34.92
CA GLN A 141 -21.41 14.10 -35.34
C GLN A 141 -22.53 14.94 -35.94
N GLU A 142 -22.97 16.00 -35.25
CA GLU A 142 -24.02 16.89 -35.75
C GLU A 142 -23.59 17.59 -37.05
N ALA A 143 -22.33 18.03 -37.14
CA ALA A 143 -21.81 18.67 -38.35
C ALA A 143 -21.87 17.73 -39.56
N TYR A 144 -21.37 16.50 -39.42
CA TYR A 144 -21.42 15.52 -40.51
C TYR A 144 -22.85 15.09 -40.83
N GLU A 145 -23.69 14.90 -39.82
CA GLU A 145 -25.10 14.53 -40.01
C GLU A 145 -25.88 15.58 -40.81
N LYS A 146 -25.65 16.88 -40.57
CA LYS A 146 -26.26 17.96 -41.37
C LYS A 146 -25.88 17.90 -42.85
N GLU A 147 -24.66 17.46 -43.18
CA GLU A 147 -24.15 17.40 -44.55
C GLU A 147 -24.74 16.22 -45.36
N PHE A 148 -24.93 15.04 -44.76
CA PHE A 148 -25.47 13.87 -45.49
C PHE A 148 -26.93 13.52 -45.17
N ALA A 149 -27.52 14.10 -44.13
CA ALA A 149 -28.88 13.82 -43.67
C ALA A 149 -29.70 15.08 -43.32
N PRO A 150 -29.84 16.07 -44.23
CA PRO A 150 -30.62 17.30 -43.94
C PRO A 150 -32.12 17.07 -43.67
N ASN A 151 -32.68 15.88 -43.91
CA ASN A 151 -34.11 15.58 -43.84
C ASN A 151 -34.52 14.52 -42.78
N LEU A 152 -33.68 14.19 -41.80
CA LEU A 152 -33.98 13.13 -40.82
C LEU A 152 -34.73 13.60 -39.55
N PHE A 153 -34.94 14.92 -39.36
CA PHE A 153 -35.68 15.49 -38.22
C PHE A 153 -36.96 16.26 -38.59
N THR A 154 -37.40 16.20 -39.85
CA THR A 154 -38.73 16.70 -40.27
C THR A 154 -39.75 15.56 -40.22
N SER A 155 -40.20 15.21 -39.01
CA SER A 155 -41.55 14.69 -38.79
C SER A 155 -42.00 14.84 -37.34
#